data_AF-A0A6L6XIX6-F1
#
_entry.id   AF-A0A6L6XIX6-F1
#
_cell.length_a   1.000
_cell.length_b   1.000
_cell.length_c   1.000
_cell.angle_alpha   90.00
_cell.angle_beta   90.00
_cell.angle_gamma   90.00
#
_symmetry.space_group_name_H-M   'P 1'
#
loop_
_entity.id
_entity.type
_entity.pdbx_description
1 polymer ?
#
loop_
_entity_poly.entity_id
_entity_poly.type
_entity_poly.pdbx_seq_one_letter_code
_entity_poly.pdbx_strand_id
1 'polypeptide(L)'
;MEKFYELVIRHRKIIFAVFIGIAVICAMAQKFVSVNYDMNSYLPEDSPSTVALDVMEDEFDGGIPNARVLIYNVTVPEALSYKEKLGEIDGVTDVTWLDDAVTEKQVQILKKTSSIRNSFF
;
A
#
# COMPACT_ATOMS: atom_id res chain seq x y z
N MET A 1 46.04 29.13 -6.13
CA MET A 1 44.73 29.37 -6.78
C MET A 1 44.87 29.41 -8.30
N GLU A 2 45.72 30.27 -8.86
CA GLU A 2 45.90 30.42 -10.33
C GLU A 2 46.23 29.11 -11.07
N LYS A 3 47.16 28.31 -10.52
CA LYS A 3 47.57 27.01 -11.11
C LYS A 3 46.43 26.00 -11.25
N PHE A 4 45.40 26.07 -10.39
CA PHE A 4 44.24 25.19 -10.46
C PHE A 4 43.31 25.59 -11.61
N TYR A 5 43.04 26.90 -11.74
CA TYR A 5 42.22 27.42 -12.84
C TYR A 5 42.87 27.20 -14.21
N GLU A 6 44.19 27.40 -14.32
CA GLU A 6 44.90 27.12 -15.57
C GLU A 6 44.83 25.65 -15.98
N LEU A 7 44.93 24.72 -15.03
CA LEU A 7 44.81 23.27 -15.26
C LEU A 7 43.40 22.92 -15.77
N VAL A 8 42.37 23.46 -15.12
CA VAL A 8 40.97 23.23 -15.50
C VAL A 8 40.67 23.78 -16.89
N ILE A 9 41.12 24.99 -17.20
CA ILE A 9 40.91 25.64 -18.52
C ILE A 9 41.64 24.88 -19.62
N ARG A 10 42.85 24.40 -19.35
CA ARG A 10 43.69 23.62 -20.29
C ARG A 10 43.07 22.27 -20.63
N HIS A 11 42.50 21.57 -19.64
CA HIS A 11 41.93 20.22 -19.82
C HIS A 11 40.39 20.18 -19.92
N ARG A 12 39.74 21.33 -20.20
CA ARG A 12 38.27 21.46 -20.24
C ARG A 12 37.54 20.37 -21.04
N LYS A 13 38.10 19.91 -22.17
CA LYS A 13 37.49 18.87 -23.01
C LYS A 13 37.48 17.50 -22.32
N ILE A 14 38.54 17.17 -21.58
CA ILE A 14 38.64 15.92 -20.82
C ILE A 14 37.67 15.96 -19.64
N ILE A 15 37.63 17.07 -18.92
CA ILE A 15 36.69 17.27 -17.79
C ILE A 15 35.24 17.11 -18.27
N PHE A 16 34.89 17.71 -19.41
CA PHE A 16 33.56 17.60 -19.98
C PHE A 16 33.23 16.16 -20.42
N ALA A 17 34.19 15.46 -21.04
CA ALA A 17 34.01 14.06 -21.45
C ALA A 17 33.82 13.14 -20.24
N VAL A 18 34.60 13.33 -19.18
CA VAL A 18 34.46 12.58 -17.91
C VAL A 18 33.13 12.88 -17.25
N PHE A 19 32.71 14.16 -17.20
CA PHE A 19 31.42 14.54 -16.66
C PHE A 19 30.27 13.86 -17.40
N ILE A 20 30.27 13.88 -18.74
CA ILE A 20 29.26 13.19 -19.53
C ILE A 20 29.30 11.67 -19.29
N GLY A 21 30.50 11.08 -19.23
CA GLY A 21 30.65 9.66 -18.92
C GLY A 21 30.02 9.28 -17.58
N ILE A 22 30.31 10.05 -16.52
CA ILE A 22 29.72 9.85 -15.19
C ILE A 22 28.20 10.08 -15.22
N ALA A 23 27.73 11.12 -15.91
CA ALA A 23 26.30 11.42 -16.02
C ALA A 23 25.52 10.26 -16.68
N VAL A 24 26.08 9.65 -17.73
CA VAL A 24 25.49 8.48 -18.39
C VAL A 24 25.46 7.27 -17.45
N ILE A 25 26.54 7.04 -16.69
CA ILE A 25 26.58 5.97 -15.68
C ILE A 25 25.50 6.19 -14.62
N CYS A 26 25.35 7.41 -14.10
CA CYS A 26 24.29 7.76 -13.14
C CYS A 26 22.88 7.55 -13.72
N ALA A 27 22.66 7.93 -14.99
CA ALA A 27 21.37 7.73 -15.67
C ALA A 27 21.02 6.25 -15.82
N MET A 28 22.02 5.39 -16.07
CA MET A 28 21.83 3.94 -16.09
C MET A 28 21.60 3.38 -14.67
N ALA A 29 22.34 3.88 -13.68
CA ALA A 29 22.25 3.46 -12.29
C ALA A 29 20.89 3.80 -11.65
N GLN A 30 20.21 4.85 -12.13
CA GLN A 30 18.88 5.24 -11.65
C GLN A 30 17.86 4.09 -11.72
N LYS A 31 17.98 3.18 -12.72
CA LYS A 31 17.08 2.03 -12.85
C LYS A 31 17.28 0.95 -11.78
N PHE A 32 18.40 0.99 -11.06
CA PHE A 32 18.71 0.04 -9.99
C PHE A 32 18.27 0.54 -8.61
N VAL A 33 17.76 1.77 -8.50
CA VAL A 33 17.24 2.30 -7.24
C VAL A 33 15.80 1.83 -7.08
N SER A 34 15.56 0.96 -6.09
CA SER A 34 14.21 0.55 -5.71
C SER A 34 13.51 1.66 -4.94
N VAL A 35 12.25 1.92 -5.27
CA VAL A 35 11.39 2.77 -4.46
C VAL A 35 10.87 1.93 -3.29
N ASN A 36 11.14 2.39 -2.07
CA ASN A 36 10.58 1.78 -0.88
C ASN A 36 9.16 2.33 -0.66
N TYR A 37 8.16 1.47 -0.83
CA TYR A 37 6.75 1.81 -0.66
C TYR A 37 6.20 1.47 0.73
N ASP A 38 7.01 0.84 1.57
CA ASP A 38 6.60 0.45 2.92
C ASP A 38 6.89 1.58 3.91
N MET A 39 5.83 2.22 4.39
CA MET A 39 5.93 3.29 5.38
C MET A 39 6.40 2.77 6.75
N ASN A 40 6.17 1.49 7.07
CA ASN A 40 6.55 0.91 8.34
C ASN A 40 8.08 0.81 8.48
N SER A 41 8.81 0.72 7.35
CA SER A 41 10.27 0.70 7.33
C SER A 41 10.94 1.99 7.85
N TYR A 42 10.17 3.06 8.07
CA TYR A 42 10.65 4.29 8.70
C TYR A 42 10.46 4.31 10.23
N LEU A 43 9.77 3.33 10.80
CA LEU A 43 9.57 3.23 12.24
C LEU A 43 10.75 2.50 12.91
N PRO A 44 11.13 2.86 14.15
CA PRO A 44 12.13 2.11 14.89
C PRO A 44 11.69 0.65 15.07
N GLU A 45 12.56 -0.29 14.73
CA GLU A 45 12.31 -1.73 14.90
C GLU A 45 12.01 -2.06 16.37
N ASP A 46 12.67 -1.38 17.31
CA ASP A 46 12.50 -1.58 18.75
C ASP A 46 11.22 -0.94 19.33
N SER A 47 10.37 -0.34 18.49
CA SER A 47 9.15 0.30 18.99
C SER A 47 8.15 -0.78 19.45
N PRO A 48 7.46 -0.60 20.61
CA PRO A 48 6.46 -1.56 21.06
C PRO A 48 5.35 -1.84 20.03
N SER A 49 5.05 -0.88 19.17
CA SER A 49 4.08 -1.02 18.07
C SER A 49 4.58 -1.90 16.93
N THR A 50 5.86 -1.80 16.56
CA THR A 50 6.45 -2.63 15.49
C THR A 50 6.46 -4.09 15.93
N VAL A 51 6.98 -4.36 17.14
CA VAL A 51 7.01 -5.71 17.72
C VAL A 51 5.60 -6.31 17.84
N ALA A 52 4.60 -5.50 18.21
CA ALA A 52 3.22 -5.98 18.29
C ALA A 52 2.62 -6.34 16.94
N LEU A 53 2.99 -5.64 15.87
CA LEU A 53 2.56 -5.94 14.50
C LEU A 53 3.26 -7.20 13.97
N ASP A 54 4.57 -7.32 14.19
CA ASP A 54 5.35 -8.50 13.77
C ASP A 54 4.82 -9.78 14.42
N VAL A 55 4.60 -9.77 15.74
CA VAL A 55 4.03 -10.93 16.45
C VAL A 55 2.62 -11.26 15.96
N MET A 56 1.82 -10.24 15.59
CA MET A 56 0.48 -10.47 15.05
C MET A 56 0.53 -11.12 13.67
N GLU A 57 1.49 -10.71 12.83
CA GLU A 57 1.69 -11.29 11.49
C GLU A 57 2.26 -12.72 11.55
N ASP A 58 3.12 -13.01 12.53
CA ASP A 58 3.70 -14.35 12.75
C ASP A 58 2.67 -15.36 13.31
N GLU A 59 1.79 -14.93 14.22
CA GLU A 59 0.86 -15.83 14.93
C GLU A 59 -0.48 -16.05 14.21
N PHE A 60 -0.89 -15.14 13.32
CA PHE A 60 -2.17 -15.20 12.63
C PHE A 60 -1.98 -15.28 11.11
N ASP A 61 -2.31 -16.44 10.54
CA ASP A 61 -2.45 -16.60 9.09
C ASP A 61 -3.63 -15.75 8.59
N GLY A 62 -3.31 -14.60 8.01
CA GLY A 62 -4.28 -13.63 7.54
C GLY A 62 -3.75 -12.22 7.73
N GLY A 63 -3.14 -11.68 6.67
CA GLY A 63 -2.59 -10.33 6.69
C GLY A 63 -3.63 -9.30 7.17
N ILE A 64 -3.13 -8.23 7.80
CA ILE A 64 -3.99 -7.14 8.29
C ILE A 64 -4.82 -6.59 7.11
N PRO A 65 -6.16 -6.49 7.23
CA PRO A 65 -6.99 -5.94 6.15
C PRO A 65 -6.50 -4.55 5.74
N ASN A 66 -5.99 -4.47 4.52
CA ASN A 66 -5.31 -3.29 3.99
C ASN A 66 -6.25 -2.32 3.25
N ALA A 67 -7.46 -2.77 2.89
CA ALA A 67 -8.45 -1.99 2.17
C ALA A 67 -9.84 -2.14 2.78
N ARG A 68 -10.61 -1.04 2.81
CA ARG A 68 -12.02 -1.01 3.21
C ARG A 68 -12.84 -0.32 2.14
N VAL A 69 -13.78 -1.03 1.55
CA VAL A 69 -14.63 -0.52 0.47
C VAL A 69 -16.05 -0.28 0.99
N LEU A 70 -16.55 0.94 0.78
CA LEU A 70 -17.93 1.32 1.12
C LEU A 70 -18.74 1.50 -0.16
N ILE A 71 -19.82 0.73 -0.29
CA ILE A 71 -20.74 0.82 -1.43
C ILE A 71 -22.11 1.26 -0.90
N TYR A 72 -22.61 2.38 -1.42
CA TYR A 72 -23.89 2.94 -1.02
C TYR A 72 -25.06 2.31 -1.77
N ASN A 73 -26.22 2.27 -1.12
CA ASN A 73 -27.50 1.92 -1.72
C ASN A 73 -27.54 0.52 -2.39
N VAL A 74 -26.99 -0.48 -1.71
CA VAL A 74 -27.00 -1.88 -2.18
C VAL A 74 -27.91 -2.75 -1.30
N THR A 75 -28.52 -3.74 -1.93
CA THR A 75 -29.19 -4.85 -1.25
C THR A 75 -28.17 -5.86 -0.73
N VAL A 76 -28.57 -6.74 0.20
CA VAL A 76 -27.68 -7.78 0.73
C VAL A 76 -27.20 -8.74 -0.38
N PRO A 77 -28.07 -9.22 -1.31
CA PRO A 77 -27.60 -10.05 -2.42
C PRO A 77 -26.63 -9.33 -3.36
N GLU A 78 -26.82 -8.03 -3.61
CA GLU A 78 -25.87 -7.23 -4.40
C GLU A 78 -24.53 -7.10 -3.69
N ALA A 79 -24.53 -6.85 -2.37
CA ALA A 79 -23.30 -6.80 -1.58
C ALA A 79 -22.53 -8.13 -1.63
N LEU A 80 -23.22 -9.27 -1.58
CA LEU A 80 -22.61 -10.60 -1.76
C LEU A 80 -22.03 -10.78 -3.17
N SER A 81 -22.76 -10.33 -4.21
CA SER A 81 -22.22 -10.36 -5.57
C SER A 81 -20.98 -9.47 -5.75
N TYR A 82 -20.92 -8.33 -5.06
CA TYR A 82 -19.73 -7.49 -5.07
C TYR A 82 -18.56 -8.11 -4.31
N LYS A 83 -18.82 -8.75 -3.17
CA LYS A 83 -17.82 -9.50 -2.41
C LYS A 83 -17.15 -10.56 -3.29
N GLU A 84 -17.96 -11.37 -3.99
CA GLU A 84 -17.47 -12.41 -4.91
C GLU A 84 -16.59 -11.81 -6.02
N LYS A 85 -17.07 -10.76 -6.70
CA LYS A 85 -16.31 -10.07 -7.75
C LYS A 85 -15.01 -9.45 -7.26
N LEU A 86 -14.97 -8.95 -6.02
CA LEU A 86 -13.75 -8.41 -5.42
C LEU A 86 -12.76 -9.52 -5.09
N GLY A 87 -13.24 -10.69 -4.66
CA GLY A 87 -12.40 -11.87 -4.40
C GLY A 87 -11.79 -12.49 -5.66
N GLU A 88 -12.37 -12.26 -6.83
CA GLU A 88 -11.83 -12.72 -8.12
C GLU A 88 -10.68 -11.85 -8.67
N ILE A 89 -10.39 -10.70 -8.05
CA ILE A 89 -9.34 -9.79 -8.51
C ILE A 89 -7.97 -10.36 -8.15
N ASP A 90 -7.06 -10.41 -9.14
CA ASP A 90 -5.68 -10.83 -8.95
C ASP A 90 -4.98 -9.97 -7.88
N GLY A 91 -4.41 -10.63 -6.86
CA GLY A 91 -3.79 -9.98 -5.70
C GLY A 91 -4.73 -9.77 -4.50
N VAL A 92 -6.02 -10.09 -4.58
CA VAL A 92 -6.92 -10.11 -3.42
C VAL A 92 -6.86 -11.49 -2.76
N THR A 93 -6.42 -11.54 -1.50
CA THR A 93 -6.32 -12.80 -0.75
C THR A 93 -7.65 -13.21 -0.12
N ASP A 94 -8.35 -12.27 0.50
CA ASP A 94 -9.65 -12.51 1.11
C ASP A 94 -10.50 -11.23 1.14
N VAL A 95 -11.82 -11.39 1.12
CA VAL A 95 -12.78 -10.28 1.27
C VAL A 95 -13.77 -10.66 2.35
N THR A 96 -13.59 -10.12 3.55
CA THR A 96 -14.48 -10.39 4.69
C THR A 96 -15.66 -9.42 4.73
N TRP A 97 -16.87 -9.93 4.95
CA TRP A 97 -18.09 -9.15 5.18
C TRP A 97 -19.00 -9.79 6.24
N LEU A 98 -20.12 -9.14 6.54
CA LEU A 98 -21.00 -9.51 7.65
C LEU A 98 -21.57 -10.94 7.51
N ASP A 99 -21.67 -11.47 6.29
CA ASP A 99 -22.13 -12.82 6.01
C ASP A 99 -21.16 -13.92 6.49
N ASP A 100 -19.89 -13.59 6.74
CA ASP A 100 -18.91 -14.54 7.27
C ASP A 100 -19.13 -14.84 8.76
N ALA A 101 -19.67 -13.87 9.50
CA ALA A 101 -19.93 -13.98 10.94
C ALA A 101 -21.37 -14.39 11.26
N VAL A 102 -22.33 -14.02 10.41
CA VAL A 102 -23.77 -14.26 10.63
C VAL A 102 -24.47 -14.69 9.34
N THR A 103 -25.52 -15.49 9.47
CA THR A 103 -26.28 -15.95 8.29
C THR A 103 -26.95 -14.78 7.55
N GLU A 104 -27.15 -14.92 6.23
CA GLU A 104 -27.81 -13.89 5.40
C GLU A 104 -29.17 -13.44 5.98
N LYS A 105 -29.94 -14.37 6.53
CA LYS A 105 -31.22 -14.06 7.20
C LYS A 105 -31.03 -13.11 8.38
N GLN A 106 -29.99 -13.29 9.18
CA GLN A 106 -29.66 -12.42 10.31
C GLN A 106 -29.21 -11.03 9.81
N VAL A 107 -28.43 -10.97 8.72
CA VAL A 107 -28.04 -9.70 8.08
C VAL A 107 -29.26 -8.87 7.66
N GLN A 108 -30.24 -9.52 7.04
CA GLN A 108 -31.48 -8.87 6.61
C GLN A 108 -32.30 -8.34 7.80
N ILE A 109 -32.37 -9.10 8.90
CA ILE A 109 -33.04 -8.68 10.14
C ILE A 109 -32.34 -7.45 10.74
N LEU A 110 -31.01 -7.42 10.77
CA LEU A 110 -30.23 -6.29 11.27
C LEU A 110 -30.46 -5.02 10.44
N LYS A 111 -30.45 -5.14 9.10
CA LYS A 111 -30.75 -4.02 8.18
C LYS A 111 -32.17 -3.48 8.38
N LYS A 112 -33.15 -4.36 8.59
CA LYS A 112 -34.53 -3.95 8.86
C LYS A 112 -34.67 -3.25 10.21
N THR A 113 -34.03 -3.79 11.25
CA THR A 113 -34.06 -3.21 12.61
C THR A 113 -33.41 -1.83 12.66
N SER A 114 -32.28 -1.62 11.97
CA SER A 114 -31.62 -0.31 11.89
C SER A 114 -32.45 0.71 11.12
N SER A 115 -33.08 0.30 10.02
CA SER A 115 -33.99 1.16 9.24
C SER A 115 -35.21 1.58 10.04
N ILE A 116 -35.78 0.67 10.84
CA ILE A 116 -36.91 1.00 11.73
C ILE A 116 -36.46 1.99 12.79
N ARG A 117 -35.34 1.73 13.47
CA ARG A 117 -34.81 2.64 14.51
C ARG A 117 -34.59 4.05 13.99
N ASN A 118 -34.00 4.22 12.80
CA ASN A 118 -33.79 5.53 12.18
C ASN A 118 -35.07 6.22 11.68
N SER A 119 -36.22 5.55 11.68
CA SER A 119 -37.52 6.16 11.33
C SER A 119 -38.30 6.67 12.55
N PHE A 120 -37.89 6.25 13.75
CA PHE A 120 -38.52 6.64 15.03
C PHE A 120 -37.76 7.76 15.76
N PHE A 121 -36.57 8.14 15.27
CA PHE A 121 -35.77 9.29 15.71
C PHE A 121 -35.47 10.18 14.51
#